data_AF-A0A7S2BBJ3-F1
#
_entry.id   AF-A0A7S2BBJ3-F1
#
_cell.length_a   1.000
_cell.length_b   1.000
_cell.length_c   1.000
_cell.angle_alpha   90.00
_cell.angle_beta   90.00
_cell.angle_gamma   90.00
#
_symmetry.space_group_name_H-M   'P 1'
#
loop_
_entity.id
_entity.type
_entity.pdbx_description
1 polymer ?
#
loop_
_entity_poly.entity_id
_entity_poly.type
_entity_poly.pdbx_seq_one_letter_code
_entity_poly.pdbx_strand_id
1 'polypeptide(L)'
;IGAILDYAAEADIDDSGEVGGDVTPCFTGAVGREYSYESEEKCDRNFRIFQTAIRSVHNVSPEGFAAIKVTALGNPLLLERLATALVEIRNLFEKMDVDADGKLTYEAFEAGLRKVLNVTDEQMTSFRATFDRFDLQGDGRIDAIEWTTSLVPEDMYRIASQCKETGPFATAALTLEESQLVRKTYQRIRSLVELAEELDVRLMIDAEHSYFQPAIDNIVLDLQREFNSGPGRVRVFNTFQ
;
A
#
# COMPACT_ATOMS: atom_id res chain seq x y z
N ILE A 1 0.17 16.60 27.28
CA ILE A 1 -0.37 16.27 25.94
C ILE A 1 -0.91 17.58 25.39
N GLY A 2 -0.26 18.15 24.36
CA GLY A 2 -0.66 19.41 23.74
C GLY A 2 -1.96 19.26 22.93
N ALA A 3 -2.39 20.33 22.26
CA ALA A 3 -3.57 20.30 21.39
C ALA A 3 -3.39 19.25 20.27
N ILE A 4 -4.40 18.39 20.09
CA ILE A 4 -4.51 17.45 18.97
C ILE A 4 -5.52 18.04 18.00
N LEU A 5 -5.09 18.27 16.76
CA LEU A 5 -6.00 18.65 15.68
C LEU A 5 -6.36 17.39 14.89
N ASP A 6 -7.64 17.03 14.95
CA ASP A 6 -8.23 15.93 14.18
C ASP A 6 -9.06 16.53 13.04
N TYR A 7 -8.62 16.34 11.81
CA TYR A 7 -9.38 16.73 10.63
C TYR A 7 -9.88 15.48 9.91
N ALA A 8 -11.17 15.19 10.07
CA ALA A 8 -11.87 14.13 9.37
C ALA A 8 -12.59 14.70 8.14
N ALA A 9 -12.11 14.38 6.94
CA ALA A 9 -12.86 14.55 5.70
C ALA A 9 -13.31 13.17 5.21
N GLU A 10 -14.62 13.01 4.99
CA GLU A 10 -15.25 11.73 4.67
C GLU A 10 -15.37 11.55 3.13
N ALA A 11 -15.11 10.33 2.68
CA ALA A 11 -15.52 9.83 1.37
C ALA A 11 -16.56 8.75 1.64
N ASP A 12 -17.84 9.12 1.63
CA ASP A 12 -18.92 8.16 1.79
C ASP A 12 -18.89 7.19 0.60
N ILE A 13 -18.73 5.90 0.89
CA ILE A 13 -19.03 4.86 -0.08
C ILE A 13 -20.56 4.74 -0.05
N ASP A 14 -21.25 5.41 -0.97
CA ASP A 14 -22.70 5.30 -1.09
C ASP A 14 -23.10 3.83 -1.35
N ASP A 15 -23.72 3.21 -0.36
CA ASP A 15 -24.43 1.94 -0.48
C ASP A 15 -25.71 2.16 -1.29
N SER A 16 -25.59 2.24 -2.61
CA SER A 16 -26.76 2.19 -3.50
C SER A 16 -26.44 1.69 -4.90
N GLY A 17 -26.96 0.49 -5.22
CA GLY A 17 -27.20 0.05 -6.59
C GLY A 17 -26.97 -1.44 -6.82
N GLU A 18 -28.03 -2.23 -6.70
CA GLU A 18 -28.09 -3.62 -7.16
C GLU A 18 -27.46 -3.78 -8.56
N VAL A 19 -26.36 -4.54 -8.66
CA VAL A 19 -25.81 -4.95 -9.96
C VAL A 19 -26.49 -6.25 -10.38
N GLY A 20 -27.71 -6.12 -10.90
CA GLY A 20 -28.35 -7.15 -11.72
C GLY A 20 -28.06 -6.89 -13.20
N GLY A 21 -27.27 -7.75 -13.85
CA GLY A 21 -27.04 -7.62 -15.29
C GLY A 21 -25.94 -8.52 -15.89
N ASP A 22 -26.26 -9.81 -16.02
CA ASP A 22 -25.78 -10.78 -17.02
C ASP A 22 -24.28 -10.82 -17.42
N VAL A 23 -23.58 -11.85 -16.95
CA VAL A 23 -22.19 -12.15 -17.31
C VAL A 23 -22.17 -12.91 -18.64
N THR A 24 -21.92 -12.22 -19.75
CA THR A 24 -21.46 -12.88 -20.99
C THR A 24 -19.95 -12.66 -21.13
N PRO A 25 -19.11 -13.71 -21.16
CA PRO A 25 -17.67 -13.52 -21.25
C PRO A 25 -17.30 -13.24 -22.71
N CYS A 26 -16.94 -11.98 -23.02
CA CYS A 26 -16.26 -11.66 -24.27
C CYS A 26 -14.80 -11.36 -23.98
N PHE A 27 -13.93 -12.25 -24.47
CA PHE A 27 -12.50 -12.28 -24.24
C PHE A 27 -11.82 -11.40 -25.30
N THR A 28 -11.42 -10.18 -24.94
CA THR A 28 -10.28 -9.43 -25.53
C THR A 28 -10.12 -8.07 -24.84
N GLY A 29 -8.97 -7.84 -24.20
CA GLY A 29 -8.40 -6.50 -23.97
C GLY A 29 -9.06 -5.62 -22.90
N ALA A 30 -8.38 -5.49 -21.75
CA ALA A 30 -8.60 -4.48 -20.69
C ALA A 30 -10.05 -4.35 -20.19
N VAL A 31 -10.36 -5.05 -19.10
CA VAL A 31 -11.53 -4.74 -18.27
C VAL A 31 -11.24 -3.40 -17.56
N GLY A 32 -11.59 -2.30 -18.21
CA GLY A 32 -11.69 -1.00 -17.56
C GLY A 32 -12.81 -1.07 -16.53
N ARG A 33 -12.46 -1.21 -15.25
CA ARG A 33 -13.41 -1.14 -14.15
C ARG A 33 -13.79 0.33 -14.01
N GLU A 34 -15.02 0.66 -14.34
CA GLU A 34 -15.54 2.02 -14.24
C GLU A 34 -15.85 2.31 -12.76
N TYR A 35 -14.95 3.04 -12.12
CA TYR A 35 -15.17 3.54 -10.76
C TYR A 35 -15.95 4.85 -10.84
N SER A 36 -17.09 4.95 -10.14
CA SER A 36 -17.73 6.24 -9.87
C SER A 36 -16.89 6.99 -8.85
N TYR A 37 -15.76 7.51 -9.31
CA TYR A 37 -14.76 8.14 -8.48
C TYR A 37 -15.20 9.56 -8.09
N GLU A 38 -15.35 9.84 -6.80
CA GLU A 38 -15.23 11.22 -6.31
C GLU A 38 -13.78 11.68 -6.54
N SER A 39 -13.61 12.49 -7.58
CA SER A 39 -12.38 12.77 -8.33
C SER A 39 -11.07 12.92 -7.54
N GLU A 40 -9.93 12.71 -8.23
CA GLU A 40 -8.56 12.99 -7.73
C GLU A 40 -8.48 14.41 -7.16
N GLU A 41 -9.30 15.31 -7.69
CA GLU A 41 -9.42 16.69 -7.23
C GLU A 41 -9.95 16.79 -5.79
N LYS A 42 -10.84 15.88 -5.34
CA LYS A 42 -11.27 15.79 -3.93
C LYS A 42 -10.11 15.40 -3.04
N CYS A 43 -9.34 14.38 -3.43
CA CYS A 43 -8.11 13.99 -2.72
C CYS A 43 -7.10 15.15 -2.67
N ASP A 44 -6.92 15.89 -3.76
CA ASP A 44 -6.03 17.06 -3.81
C ASP A 44 -6.54 18.23 -2.96
N ARG A 45 -7.86 18.44 -2.89
CA ARG A 45 -8.47 19.42 -1.97
C ARG A 45 -8.22 19.02 -0.52
N ASN A 46 -8.49 17.77 -0.15
CA ASN A 46 -8.25 17.25 1.19
C ASN A 46 -6.77 17.37 1.57
N PHE A 47 -5.86 17.01 0.66
CA PHE A 47 -4.41 17.19 0.83
C PHE A 47 -4.04 18.63 1.18
N ARG A 48 -4.57 19.64 0.48
CA ARG A 48 -4.32 21.06 0.80
C ARG A 48 -4.87 21.47 2.17
N ILE A 49 -6.01 20.89 2.56
CA ILE A 49 -6.58 21.14 3.89
C ILE A 49 -5.68 20.55 4.97
N PHE A 50 -5.18 19.32 4.79
CA PHE A 50 -4.21 18.72 5.71
C PHE A 50 -2.91 19.52 5.80
N GLN A 51 -2.38 20.04 4.69
CA GLN A 51 -1.22 20.94 4.73
C GLN A 51 -1.49 22.19 5.57
N THR A 52 -2.68 22.78 5.43
CA THR A 52 -3.09 23.96 6.20
C THR A 52 -3.27 23.62 7.68
N ALA A 53 -3.83 22.44 7.98
CA ALA A 53 -3.99 21.92 9.34
C ALA A 53 -2.63 21.75 10.03
N ILE A 54 -1.66 21.11 9.39
CA ILE A 54 -0.29 20.93 9.92
C ILE A 54 0.36 22.29 10.21
N ARG A 55 0.28 23.25 9.28
CA ARG A 55 0.81 24.62 9.48
C ARG A 55 0.12 25.33 10.66
N SER A 56 -1.18 25.12 10.82
CA SER A 56 -1.94 25.72 11.93
C SER A 56 -1.54 25.12 13.27
N VAL A 57 -1.32 23.80 13.34
CA VAL A 57 -0.82 23.12 14.53
C VAL A 57 0.53 23.66 14.96
N HIS A 58 1.47 23.80 14.02
CA HIS A 58 2.78 24.40 14.27
C HIS A 58 2.68 25.81 14.87
N ASN A 59 1.80 26.66 14.31
CA ASN A 59 1.63 28.05 14.76
C ASN A 59 1.02 28.18 16.16
N VAL A 60 0.22 27.19 16.59
CA VAL A 60 -0.49 27.20 17.89
C VAL A 60 0.34 26.52 18.98
N SER A 61 1.00 25.41 18.67
CA SER A 61 1.79 24.63 19.61
C SER A 61 3.09 24.18 18.95
N PRO A 62 4.26 24.67 19.43
CA PRO A 62 5.54 24.01 19.16
C PRO A 62 5.41 22.52 19.55
N GLU A 63 5.87 21.61 18.68
CA GLU A 63 5.71 20.14 18.83
C GLU A 63 4.25 19.61 18.86
N GLY A 64 3.32 20.34 18.25
CA GLY A 64 1.92 19.95 18.15
C GLY A 64 1.69 18.60 17.45
N PHE A 65 0.47 18.07 17.58
CA PHE A 65 0.10 16.75 17.07
C PHE A 65 -1.11 16.86 16.14
N ALA A 66 -1.01 16.27 14.95
CA ALA A 66 -2.07 16.24 13.94
C ALA A 66 -2.40 14.80 13.54
N ALA A 67 -3.67 14.50 13.32
CA ALA A 67 -4.12 13.23 12.77
C ALA A 67 -4.61 13.40 11.33
N ILE A 68 -4.28 12.44 10.46
CA ILE A 68 -4.72 12.41 9.06
C ILE A 68 -5.36 11.06 8.75
N LYS A 69 -6.53 11.10 8.11
CA LYS A 69 -7.21 9.90 7.60
C LYS A 69 -6.69 9.56 6.20
N VAL A 70 -6.20 8.34 6.00
CA VAL A 70 -5.61 7.92 4.71
C VAL A 70 -6.67 7.85 3.61
N THR A 71 -7.88 7.43 3.95
CA THR A 71 -9.06 7.35 3.08
C THR A 71 -9.44 8.71 2.48
N ALA A 72 -9.06 9.83 3.11
CA ALA A 72 -9.28 11.17 2.56
C ALA A 72 -8.27 11.57 1.46
N LEU A 73 -7.20 10.79 1.27
CA LEU A 73 -6.09 11.09 0.36
C LEU A 73 -6.04 10.18 -0.88
N GLY A 74 -6.89 9.17 -0.93
CA GLY A 74 -6.94 8.20 -2.02
C GLY A 74 -8.25 7.43 -2.05
N ASN A 75 -8.47 6.69 -3.14
CA ASN A 75 -9.66 5.87 -3.29
C ASN A 75 -9.70 4.73 -2.24
N PRO A 76 -10.69 4.70 -1.33
CA PRO A 76 -10.80 3.65 -0.31
C PRO A 76 -10.83 2.24 -0.91
N LEU A 77 -11.56 2.03 -2.00
CA LEU A 77 -11.65 0.70 -2.64
C LEU A 77 -10.30 0.22 -3.18
N LEU A 78 -9.43 1.12 -3.65
CA LEU A 78 -8.08 0.75 -4.07
C LEU A 78 -7.18 0.42 -2.88
N LEU A 79 -7.36 1.09 -1.74
CA LEU A 79 -6.65 0.80 -0.49
C LEU A 79 -7.07 -0.55 0.09
N GLU A 80 -8.35 -0.89 0.07
CA GLU A 80 -8.87 -2.21 0.48
C GLU A 80 -8.29 -3.34 -0.40
N ARG A 81 -8.29 -3.12 -1.72
CA ARG A 81 -7.71 -4.09 -2.66
C ARG A 81 -6.21 -4.25 -2.46
N LEU A 82 -5.49 -3.15 -2.22
CA LEU A 82 -4.08 -3.20 -1.85
C LEU A 82 -3.86 -3.99 -0.56
N ALA A 83 -4.68 -3.76 0.47
CA ALA A 83 -4.61 -4.47 1.74
C ALA A 83 -4.81 -5.99 1.53
N THR A 84 -5.82 -6.36 0.73
CA THR A 84 -6.09 -7.76 0.38
C THR A 84 -4.91 -8.38 -0.39
N ALA A 85 -4.38 -7.69 -1.40
CA ALA A 85 -3.23 -8.16 -2.17
C ALA A 85 -1.98 -8.33 -1.30
N LEU A 86 -1.75 -7.44 -0.33
CA LEU A 86 -0.66 -7.51 0.63
C LEU A 86 -0.77 -8.70 1.59
N VAL A 87 -1.98 -9.04 2.03
CA VAL A 87 -2.20 -10.23 2.87
C VAL A 87 -1.94 -11.50 2.04
N GLU A 88 -2.49 -11.55 0.83
CA GLU A 88 -2.35 -12.73 -0.03
C GLU A 88 -0.89 -12.98 -0.49
N ILE A 89 -0.13 -11.91 -0.75
CA ILE A 89 1.29 -12.04 -1.13
C ILE A 89 2.17 -12.42 0.08
N ARG A 90 1.80 -12.06 1.31
CA ARG A 90 2.43 -12.58 2.53
C ARG A 90 2.14 -14.07 2.72
N ASN A 91 0.89 -14.48 2.51
CA ASN A 91 0.51 -15.90 2.52
C ASN A 91 1.27 -16.70 1.45
N LEU A 92 1.63 -16.08 0.32
CA LEU A 92 2.47 -16.71 -0.68
C LEU A 92 3.89 -16.95 -0.15
N PHE A 93 4.50 -15.97 0.53
CA PHE A 93 5.82 -16.13 1.17
C PHE A 93 5.83 -17.33 2.12
N GLU A 94 4.87 -17.42 3.02
CA GLU A 94 4.77 -18.52 3.99
C GLU A 94 4.61 -19.89 3.31
N LYS A 95 3.92 -19.95 2.16
CA LYS A 95 3.81 -21.20 1.37
C LYS A 95 5.11 -21.58 0.67
N MET A 96 6.01 -20.62 0.42
CA MET A 96 7.30 -20.85 -0.22
C MET A 96 8.40 -21.17 0.79
N ASP A 97 8.27 -20.67 2.02
CA ASP A 97 9.18 -20.93 3.16
C ASP A 97 8.89 -22.31 3.76
N VAL A 98 9.25 -23.36 3.02
CA VAL A 98 8.93 -24.76 3.35
C VAL A 98 9.68 -25.24 4.60
N ASP A 99 10.90 -24.77 4.82
CA ASP A 99 11.73 -25.07 5.99
C ASP A 99 11.42 -24.18 7.19
N ALA A 100 10.57 -23.17 7.02
CA ALA A 100 10.09 -22.24 8.05
C ALA A 100 11.25 -21.54 8.78
N ASP A 101 12.32 -21.24 8.04
CA ASP A 101 13.49 -20.52 8.55
C ASP A 101 13.31 -18.99 8.49
N GLY A 102 12.19 -18.52 7.92
CA GLY A 102 11.83 -17.12 7.77
C GLY A 102 12.54 -16.44 6.60
N LYS A 103 13.22 -17.20 5.74
CA LYS A 103 14.01 -16.70 4.61
C LYS A 103 13.79 -17.53 3.36
N LEU A 104 13.69 -16.86 2.21
CA LEU A 104 13.60 -17.54 0.91
C LEU A 104 14.92 -17.47 0.16
N THR A 105 15.51 -18.62 -0.15
CA THR A 105 16.56 -18.68 -1.17
C THR A 105 15.97 -18.46 -2.56
N TYR A 106 16.82 -18.13 -3.53
CA TYR A 106 16.37 -17.98 -4.92
C TYR A 106 15.69 -19.26 -5.44
N GLU A 107 16.21 -20.44 -5.11
CA GLU A 107 15.64 -21.72 -5.54
C GLU A 107 14.24 -21.95 -4.95
N ALA A 108 14.03 -21.60 -3.68
CA ALA A 108 12.73 -21.71 -3.02
C ALA A 108 11.72 -20.72 -3.62
N PHE A 109 12.14 -19.47 -3.84
CA PHE A 109 11.36 -18.43 -4.52
C PHE A 109 10.96 -18.87 -5.93
N GLU A 110 11.92 -19.33 -6.73
CA GLU A 110 11.70 -19.77 -8.11
C GLU A 110 10.75 -20.98 -8.17
N ALA A 111 10.96 -21.98 -7.31
CA ALA A 111 10.10 -23.16 -7.21
C ALA A 111 8.68 -22.79 -6.76
N GLY A 112 8.56 -21.85 -5.82
CA GLY A 112 7.30 -21.31 -5.36
C GLY A 112 6.50 -20.61 -6.46
N LEU A 113 7.15 -19.68 -7.18
CA LEU A 113 6.55 -18.99 -8.31
C LEU A 113 6.14 -19.95 -9.42
N ARG A 114 6.94 -20.96 -9.77
CA ARG A 114 6.55 -21.97 -10.78
C ARG A 114 5.31 -22.79 -10.39
N LYS A 115 5.03 -22.95 -9.09
CA LYS A 115 3.82 -23.65 -8.64
C LYS A 115 2.58 -22.81 -8.91
N VAL A 116 2.63 -21.51 -8.65
CA VAL A 116 1.46 -20.60 -8.71
C VAL A 116 1.32 -19.82 -10.02
N LEU A 117 2.40 -19.66 -10.80
CA LEU A 117 2.43 -18.86 -12.03
C LEU A 117 2.65 -19.72 -13.28
N ASN A 118 2.02 -19.35 -14.39
CA ASN A 118 2.20 -19.95 -15.71
C ASN A 118 3.35 -19.26 -16.48
N VAL A 119 4.58 -19.42 -15.97
CA VAL A 119 5.76 -18.70 -16.48
C VAL A 119 6.72 -19.63 -17.24
N THR A 120 7.28 -19.13 -18.34
CA THR A 120 8.37 -19.78 -19.08
C THR A 120 9.72 -19.52 -18.41
N ASP A 121 10.77 -20.26 -18.78
CA ASP A 121 12.13 -20.01 -18.26
C ASP A 121 12.68 -18.63 -18.64
N GLU A 122 12.28 -18.11 -19.80
CA GLU A 122 12.61 -16.74 -20.22
C GLU A 122 11.94 -15.70 -19.30
N GLN A 123 10.66 -15.89 -18.98
CA GLN A 123 9.97 -15.02 -18.02
C GLN A 123 10.54 -15.17 -16.61
N MET A 124 10.99 -16.37 -16.22
CA MET A 124 11.62 -16.59 -14.91
C MET A 124 12.91 -15.78 -14.75
N THR A 125 13.65 -15.57 -15.83
CA THR A 125 14.84 -14.71 -15.83
C THR A 125 14.50 -13.28 -15.43
N SER A 126 13.30 -12.78 -15.77
CA SER A 126 12.85 -11.46 -15.32
C SER A 126 12.56 -11.40 -13.81
N PHE A 127 12.16 -12.51 -13.19
CA PHE A 127 11.96 -12.62 -11.75
C PHE A 127 13.27 -12.71 -10.96
N ARG A 128 14.39 -13.09 -11.59
CA ARG A 128 15.73 -12.98 -11.00
C ARG A 128 16.05 -11.54 -10.60
N ALA A 129 15.80 -10.59 -11.50
CA ALA A 129 16.00 -9.17 -11.22
C ALA A 129 15.07 -8.66 -10.11
N THR A 130 13.86 -9.20 -10.01
CA THR A 130 12.95 -8.91 -8.88
C THR A 130 13.50 -9.46 -7.57
N PHE A 131 14.00 -10.69 -7.56
CA PHE A 131 14.64 -11.29 -6.39
C PHE A 131 15.84 -10.46 -5.91
N ASP A 132 16.74 -10.10 -6.82
CA ASP A 132 17.94 -9.31 -6.50
C ASP A 132 17.60 -7.92 -5.97
N ARG A 133 16.45 -7.35 -6.39
CA ARG A 133 15.96 -6.09 -5.85
C ARG A 133 15.35 -6.22 -4.46
N PHE A 134 14.81 -7.40 -4.13
CA PHE A 134 14.19 -7.66 -2.83
C PHE A 134 15.23 -8.02 -1.77
N ASP A 135 16.33 -8.67 -2.16
CA ASP A 135 17.47 -8.98 -1.29
C ASP A 135 18.26 -7.69 -0.96
N LEU A 136 17.73 -6.89 -0.04
CA LEU A 136 18.29 -5.60 0.36
C LEU A 136 19.62 -5.77 1.11
N GLN A 137 19.78 -6.88 1.85
CA GLN A 137 21.00 -7.20 2.58
C GLN A 137 22.09 -7.82 1.70
N GLY A 138 21.74 -8.32 0.51
CA GLY A 138 22.65 -9.01 -0.39
C GLY A 138 23.15 -10.35 0.17
N ASP A 139 22.37 -10.99 1.06
CA ASP A 139 22.75 -12.26 1.69
C ASP A 139 22.36 -13.49 0.83
N GLY A 140 21.78 -13.25 -0.34
CA GLY A 140 21.30 -14.26 -1.27
C GLY A 140 19.96 -14.86 -0.87
N ARG A 141 19.29 -14.28 0.13
CA ARG A 141 17.98 -14.69 0.62
C ARG A 141 17.08 -13.46 0.78
N ILE A 142 15.77 -13.71 0.84
CA ILE A 142 14.78 -12.66 1.11
C ILE A 142 14.06 -13.04 2.39
N ASP A 143 14.17 -12.21 3.42
CA ASP A 143 13.37 -12.37 4.64
C ASP A 143 11.95 -11.78 4.49
N ALA A 144 11.06 -12.07 5.44
CA ALA A 144 9.68 -11.59 5.39
C ALA A 144 9.56 -10.04 5.39
N ILE A 145 10.53 -9.35 5.99
CA ILE A 145 10.56 -7.88 6.01
C ILE A 145 10.95 -7.38 4.63
N GLU A 146 12.05 -7.87 4.08
CA GLU A 146 12.53 -7.57 2.72
C GLU A 146 11.48 -7.86 1.66
N TRP A 147 10.78 -8.98 1.79
CA TRP A 147 9.64 -9.35 0.96
C TRP A 147 8.55 -8.27 0.96
N THR A 148 8.11 -7.88 2.16
CA THR A 148 6.96 -6.98 2.31
C THR A 148 7.28 -5.52 2.00
N THR A 149 8.52 -5.08 2.20
CA THR A 149 8.90 -3.67 2.00
C THR A 149 9.47 -3.39 0.61
N SER A 150 9.85 -4.43 -0.12
CA SER A 150 10.34 -4.27 -1.51
C SER A 150 9.24 -4.40 -2.55
N LEU A 151 8.10 -4.97 -2.18
CA LEU A 151 6.94 -5.14 -3.05
C LEU A 151 6.27 -3.81 -3.36
N VAL A 152 6.25 -3.45 -4.64
CA VAL A 152 5.42 -2.33 -5.12
C VAL A 152 4.15 -2.86 -5.81
N PRO A 153 3.06 -2.05 -5.89
CA PRO A 153 1.84 -2.46 -6.58
C PRO A 153 2.06 -3.01 -7.99
N GLU A 154 3.04 -2.47 -8.73
CA GLU A 154 3.40 -2.95 -10.06
C GLU A 154 3.98 -4.37 -10.07
N ASP A 155 4.69 -4.79 -9.02
CA ASP A 155 5.15 -6.17 -8.88
C ASP A 155 3.98 -7.11 -8.63
N MET A 156 3.04 -6.70 -7.78
CA MET A 156 1.84 -7.48 -7.48
C MET A 156 1.00 -7.67 -8.74
N TYR A 157 0.84 -6.62 -9.55
CA TYR A 157 0.20 -6.71 -10.86
C TYR A 157 0.91 -7.70 -11.78
N ARG A 158 2.24 -7.64 -11.87
CA ARG A 158 3.03 -8.56 -12.70
C ARG A 158 2.85 -10.01 -12.25
N ILE A 159 2.97 -10.29 -10.95
CA ILE A 159 2.75 -11.63 -10.38
C ILE A 159 1.32 -12.09 -10.68
N ALA A 160 0.32 -11.25 -10.42
CA ALA A 160 -1.09 -11.57 -10.64
C ALA A 160 -1.41 -11.85 -12.11
N SER A 161 -0.81 -11.10 -13.04
CA SER A 161 -1.01 -11.28 -14.48
C SER A 161 -0.55 -12.64 -15.00
N GLN A 162 0.33 -13.32 -14.26
CA GLN A 162 0.90 -14.61 -14.61
C GLN A 162 0.32 -15.76 -13.75
N CYS A 163 -0.63 -15.50 -12.85
CA CYS A 163 -1.22 -16.55 -12.01
C CYS A 163 -1.94 -17.61 -12.85
N LYS A 164 -1.74 -18.90 -12.51
CA LYS A 164 -2.40 -20.03 -13.17
C LYS A 164 -3.91 -20.05 -12.95
N GLU A 165 -4.32 -19.61 -11.77
CA GLU A 165 -5.72 -19.60 -11.33
C GLU A 165 -6.08 -18.20 -10.87
N THR A 166 -7.32 -17.77 -11.16
CA THR A 166 -7.86 -16.51 -10.66
C THR A 166 -8.26 -16.69 -9.20
N GLY A 167 -7.29 -16.49 -8.30
CA GLY A 167 -7.50 -16.51 -6.85
C GLY A 167 -7.79 -15.13 -6.26
N PRO A 168 -7.91 -15.04 -4.92
CA PRO A 168 -8.11 -13.78 -4.19
C PRO A 168 -7.01 -12.76 -4.50
N PHE A 169 -5.74 -13.20 -4.54
CA PHE A 169 -4.60 -12.35 -4.93
C PHE A 169 -4.78 -11.71 -6.31
N ALA A 170 -5.07 -12.53 -7.34
CA ALA A 170 -5.19 -12.06 -8.71
C ALA A 170 -6.39 -11.10 -8.90
N THR A 171 -7.44 -11.29 -8.10
CA THR A 171 -8.63 -10.43 -8.12
C THR A 171 -8.37 -9.09 -7.43
N ALA A 172 -7.62 -9.12 -6.34
CA ALA A 172 -7.24 -7.95 -5.54
C ALA A 172 -6.16 -7.10 -6.23
N ALA A 173 -5.22 -7.74 -6.95
CA ALA A 173 -4.11 -7.06 -7.60
C ALA A 173 -4.57 -5.88 -8.45
N LEU A 174 -3.89 -4.75 -8.27
CA LEU A 174 -4.21 -3.48 -8.93
C LEU A 174 -3.73 -3.50 -10.38
N THR A 175 -4.47 -2.89 -11.30
CA THR A 175 -3.97 -2.63 -12.66
C THR A 175 -2.84 -1.61 -12.63
N LEU A 176 -2.17 -1.39 -13.78
CA LEU A 176 -1.13 -0.36 -13.87
C LEU A 176 -1.67 1.05 -13.59
N GLU A 177 -2.88 1.35 -14.07
CA GLU A 177 -3.54 2.65 -13.83
C GLU A 177 -3.94 2.82 -12.37
N GLU A 178 -4.50 1.77 -11.75
CA GLU A 178 -4.85 1.77 -10.33
C GLU A 178 -3.60 1.87 -9.43
N SER A 179 -2.52 1.19 -9.82
CA SER A 179 -1.22 1.29 -9.14
C SER A 179 -0.71 2.73 -9.14
N GLN A 180 -0.88 3.46 -10.24
CA GLN A 180 -0.54 4.88 -10.30
C GLN A 180 -1.41 5.73 -9.36
N LEU A 181 -2.70 5.42 -9.21
CA LEU A 181 -3.57 6.12 -8.27
C LEU A 181 -3.14 5.88 -6.81
N VAL A 182 -2.85 4.63 -6.45
CA VAL A 182 -2.28 4.30 -5.12
C VAL A 182 -0.94 4.98 -4.90
N ARG A 183 -0.08 5.05 -5.93
CA ARG A 183 1.20 5.76 -5.85
C ARG A 183 1.01 7.26 -5.59
N LYS A 184 -0.02 7.89 -6.17
CA LYS A 184 -0.35 9.29 -5.87
C LYS A 184 -0.82 9.45 -4.42
N THR A 185 -1.62 8.52 -3.90
CA THR A 185 -2.00 8.49 -2.48
C THR A 185 -0.77 8.45 -1.58
N TYR A 186 0.16 7.53 -1.86
CA TYR A 186 1.44 7.43 -1.14
C TYR A 186 2.23 8.75 -1.21
N GLN A 187 2.33 9.38 -2.40
CA GLN A 187 3.02 10.66 -2.57
C GLN A 187 2.39 11.79 -1.74
N ARG A 188 1.06 11.87 -1.70
CA ARG A 188 0.35 12.84 -0.85
C ARG A 188 0.70 12.63 0.63
N ILE A 189 0.62 11.39 1.12
CA ILE A 189 0.96 11.07 2.52
C ILE A 189 2.41 11.44 2.83
N ARG A 190 3.34 11.02 1.97
CA ARG A 190 4.77 11.34 2.11
C ARG A 190 5.00 12.85 2.17
N SER A 191 4.40 13.64 1.28
CA SER A 191 4.54 15.10 1.30
C SER A 191 3.93 15.75 2.55
N LEU A 192 2.90 15.16 3.16
CA LEU A 192 2.39 15.62 4.47
C LEU A 192 3.39 15.31 5.59
N VAL A 193 4.02 14.14 5.56
CA VAL A 193 5.07 13.76 6.52
C VAL A 193 6.30 14.66 6.38
N GLU A 194 6.76 14.94 5.17
CA GLU A 194 7.86 15.87 4.88
C GLU A 194 7.56 17.26 5.46
N LEU A 195 6.35 17.78 5.21
CA LEU A 195 5.91 19.06 5.77
C LEU A 195 5.84 19.03 7.31
N ALA A 196 5.39 17.92 7.90
CA ALA A 196 5.33 17.77 9.35
C ALA A 196 6.73 17.73 9.98
N GLU A 197 7.70 17.06 9.34
CA GLU A 197 9.10 17.07 9.78
C GLU A 197 9.72 18.47 9.68
N GLU A 198 9.50 19.20 8.58
CA GLU A 198 9.97 20.58 8.40
C GLU A 198 9.44 21.53 9.48
N LEU A 199 8.20 21.30 9.92
CA LEU A 199 7.50 22.14 10.90
C LEU A 199 7.55 21.57 12.33
N ASP A 200 8.32 20.51 12.58
CA ASP A 200 8.42 19.87 13.89
C ASP A 200 7.04 19.49 14.49
N VAL A 201 6.12 19.03 13.62
CA VAL A 201 4.79 18.54 13.98
C VAL A 201 4.80 17.01 13.99
N ARG A 202 4.13 16.42 14.98
CA ARG A 202 3.90 14.97 15.03
C ARG A 202 2.64 14.62 14.25
N LEU A 203 2.72 13.63 13.38
CA LEU A 203 1.66 13.21 12.49
C LEU A 203 1.23 11.79 12.80
N MET A 204 -0.06 11.59 13.06
CA MET A 204 -0.68 10.29 13.17
C MET A 204 -1.44 9.96 11.90
N ILE A 205 -1.13 8.80 11.32
CA ILE A 205 -1.80 8.28 10.15
C ILE A 205 -2.85 7.29 10.65
N ASP A 206 -4.12 7.60 10.40
CA ASP A 206 -5.26 6.81 10.86
C ASP A 206 -5.85 5.96 9.73
N ALA A 207 -6.04 4.68 10.04
CA ALA A 207 -6.61 3.70 9.14
C ALA A 207 -8.12 3.76 8.98
N GLU A 208 -8.83 4.50 9.84
CA GLU A 208 -10.29 4.63 9.89
C GLU A 208 -11.06 3.32 10.16
N HIS A 209 -10.72 2.24 9.47
CA HIS A 209 -11.25 0.89 9.65
C HIS A 209 -10.16 -0.19 9.57
N SER A 210 -10.32 -1.27 10.34
CA SER A 210 -9.35 -2.37 10.43
C SER A 210 -9.04 -3.07 9.09
N TYR A 211 -9.95 -3.08 8.11
CA TYR A 211 -9.70 -3.74 6.82
C TYR A 211 -8.69 -2.99 5.93
N PHE A 212 -8.44 -1.70 6.20
CA PHE A 212 -7.37 -0.94 5.53
C PHE A 212 -6.00 -1.13 6.17
N GLN A 213 -5.95 -1.68 7.39
CA GLN A 213 -4.71 -1.71 8.17
C GLN A 213 -3.53 -2.39 7.45
N PRO A 214 -3.68 -3.52 6.73
CA PRO A 214 -2.54 -4.11 6.04
C PRO A 214 -1.87 -3.18 5.02
N ALA A 215 -2.66 -2.36 4.31
CA ALA A 215 -2.15 -1.36 3.38
C ALA A 215 -1.52 -0.17 4.12
N ILE A 216 -2.18 0.29 5.18
CA ILE A 216 -1.76 1.48 5.92
C ILE A 216 -0.52 1.18 6.76
N ASP A 217 -0.47 0.04 7.44
CA ASP A 217 0.72 -0.47 8.11
C ASP A 217 1.91 -0.51 7.16
N ASN A 218 1.75 -1.05 5.95
CA ASN A 218 2.83 -1.12 4.98
C ASN A 218 3.37 0.29 4.62
N ILE A 219 2.46 1.22 4.28
CA ILE A 219 2.82 2.61 3.96
C ILE A 219 3.47 3.33 5.15
N VAL A 220 2.89 3.19 6.34
CA VAL A 220 3.31 3.91 7.55
C VAL A 220 4.64 3.36 8.07
N LEU A 221 4.85 2.04 8.03
CA LEU A 221 6.13 1.43 8.43
C LEU A 221 7.28 1.94 7.55
N ASP A 222 7.08 2.07 6.25
CA ASP A 222 8.08 2.62 5.34
C ASP A 222 8.41 4.08 5.70
N LEU A 223 7.38 4.90 5.94
CA LEU A 223 7.58 6.30 6.36
C LEU A 223 8.21 6.41 7.75
N GLN A 224 7.88 5.53 8.68
CA GLN A 224 8.50 5.50 10.01
C GLN A 224 9.98 5.16 9.94
N ARG A 225 10.38 4.20 9.09
CA ARG A 225 11.80 3.89 8.86
C ARG A 225 12.57 5.09 8.32
N GLU A 226 11.96 5.83 7.39
CA GLU A 226 12.59 7.01 6.80
C GLU A 226 12.66 8.20 7.78
N PHE A 227 11.55 8.54 8.43
CA PHE A 227 11.41 9.80 9.18
C PHE A 227 11.59 9.68 10.71
N ASN A 228 11.47 8.49 11.30
CA ASN A 228 11.72 8.29 12.74
C ASN A 228 13.15 7.82 13.05
N SER A 229 14.08 8.03 12.12
CA SER A 229 15.49 7.65 12.24
C SER A 229 16.29 8.71 13.03
N GLY A 230 16.17 8.73 14.36
CA GLY A 230 17.03 9.56 15.21
C GLY A 230 16.64 9.58 16.70
N PRO A 231 17.60 9.77 17.63
CA PRO A 231 17.30 9.81 19.07
C PRO A 231 16.37 10.98 19.41
N GLY A 232 15.20 10.66 19.98
CA GLY A 232 14.19 11.64 20.38
C GLY A 232 13.32 12.18 19.24
N ARG A 233 13.52 11.73 17.99
CA ARG A 233 12.75 12.16 16.81
C ARG A 233 11.74 11.10 16.42
N VAL A 234 10.53 11.20 16.96
CA VAL A 234 9.38 10.39 16.54
C VAL A 234 8.35 11.33 15.94
N ARG A 235 8.14 11.22 14.62
CA ARG A 235 7.26 12.09 13.83
C ARG A 235 6.03 11.40 13.36
N VAL A 236 6.20 10.19 12.84
CA VAL A 236 5.12 9.44 12.20
C VAL A 236 4.61 8.39 13.18
N PHE A 237 3.31 8.45 13.47
CA PHE A 237 2.59 7.52 14.32
C PHE A 237 1.55 6.78 13.48
N ASN A 238 1.32 5.52 13.81
CA ASN A 238 0.29 4.70 13.21
C ASN A 238 -0.85 4.49 14.21
N THR A 239 -2.09 4.32 13.74
CA THR A 239 -3.17 3.78 14.58
C THR A 239 -3.19 2.27 14.48
N PHE A 240 -3.52 1.59 15.57
CA PHE A 240 -3.79 0.16 15.58
C PHE A 240 -5.28 -0.02 15.91
N GLN A 241 -6.00 -0.77 15.07
CA GLN A 241 -7.46 -0.93 15.16
C GLN A 241 -7.84 -2.40 15.25
#